data_AF-A0A0A1PBB1-F1
#
_entry.id   AF-A0A0A1PBB1-F1
#
_cell.length_a   1.000
_cell.length_b   1.000
_cell.length_c   1.000
_cell.angle_alpha   90.00
_cell.angle_beta   90.00
_cell.angle_gamma   90.00
#
_symmetry.space_group_name_H-M   'P 1'
#
loop_
_entity.id
_entity.type
_entity.pdbx_description
1 polymer ?
#
loop_
_entity_poly.entity_id
_entity_poly.type
_entity_poly.pdbx_seq_one_letter_code
_entity_poly.pdbx_strand_id
1 'polypeptide(L)'
;MSNRTQDLPPQGGFPEIKYRRYLPKRGPSGAVLLSGLVALSAYGFYKVGEGNIEKRELKRENLWSRIHLVPLLTAEADRDAYRRSEAAKAREAEIMKNVEGWKVGESVYNNTKYYTPPNFVIVPEEN
;
A
#
# COMPACT_ATOMS: atom_id res chain seq x y z
N MET A 1 -74.44 0.63 68.41
CA MET A 1 -73.23 1.27 67.86
C MET A 1 -72.45 0.21 67.10
N SER A 2 -72.23 0.38 65.80
CA SER A 2 -71.53 -0.62 64.96
C SER A 2 -70.07 -0.76 65.42
N ASN A 3 -69.66 -1.99 65.72
CA ASN A 3 -68.29 -2.32 66.10
C ASN A 3 -67.40 -2.15 64.86
N ARG A 4 -66.51 -1.16 64.85
CA ARG A 4 -65.63 -0.91 63.71
C ARG A 4 -64.41 -1.79 63.82
N THR A 5 -64.35 -2.86 63.04
CA THR A 5 -63.14 -3.66 62.87
C THR A 5 -62.07 -2.79 62.21
N GLN A 6 -60.96 -2.59 62.91
CA GLN A 6 -59.81 -1.86 62.39
C GLN A 6 -58.96 -2.81 61.54
N ASP A 7 -58.61 -2.40 60.32
CA ASP A 7 -57.68 -3.15 59.48
C ASP A 7 -56.27 -3.06 60.06
N LEU A 8 -55.62 -4.21 60.24
CA LEU A 8 -54.32 -4.34 60.89
C LEU A 8 -53.42 -5.24 60.03
N PRO A 9 -52.09 -5.01 60.03
CA PRO A 9 -51.18 -5.91 59.36
C PRO A 9 -51.25 -7.32 59.97
N PRO A 10 -50.97 -8.37 59.18
CA PRO A 10 -50.96 -9.73 59.69
C PRO A 10 -49.95 -9.88 60.84
N GLN A 11 -50.21 -10.82 61.75
CA GLN A 11 -49.30 -11.16 62.83
C GLN A 11 -47.99 -11.70 62.22
N GLY A 12 -46.94 -10.87 62.18
CA GLY A 12 -45.68 -11.15 61.48
C GLY A 12 -45.26 -10.09 60.44
N GLY A 13 -46.12 -9.13 60.12
CA GLY A 13 -45.82 -8.05 59.18
C GLY A 13 -45.90 -8.45 57.70
N PHE A 14 -45.77 -7.48 56.82
CA PHE A 14 -45.75 -7.70 55.37
C PHE A 14 -44.36 -8.19 54.91
N PRO A 15 -44.28 -8.93 53.79
CA PRO A 15 -43.00 -9.31 53.20
C PRO A 15 -42.17 -8.09 52.83
N GLU A 16 -40.84 -8.23 52.87
CA GLU A 16 -39.93 -7.16 52.48
C GLU A 16 -40.13 -6.79 51.01
N ILE A 17 -40.61 -5.57 50.77
CA ILE A 17 -40.76 -5.03 49.43
C ILE A 17 -39.40 -4.53 48.95
N LYS A 18 -38.87 -5.14 47.88
CA LYS A 18 -37.66 -4.67 47.22
C LYS A 18 -37.94 -3.34 46.53
N TYR A 19 -37.60 -2.24 47.19
CA TYR A 19 -37.74 -0.89 46.66
C TYR A 19 -36.57 -0.47 45.76
N ARG A 20 -35.45 -1.19 45.80
CA ARG A 20 -34.25 -0.90 45.00
C ARG A 20 -34.30 -1.61 43.65
N ARG A 21 -33.85 -0.91 42.61
CA ARG A 21 -33.72 -1.46 41.26
C ARG A 21 -32.66 -2.58 41.24
N TYR A 22 -33.04 -3.75 40.73
CA TYR A 22 -32.12 -4.88 40.56
C TYR A 22 -31.46 -4.81 39.18
N LEU A 23 -30.18 -4.42 39.12
CA LEU A 23 -29.34 -4.56 37.92
C LEU A 23 -28.30 -5.65 38.17
N PRO A 24 -28.42 -6.82 37.53
CA PRO A 24 -27.36 -7.81 37.58
C PRO A 24 -26.14 -7.28 36.80
N LYS A 25 -24.93 -7.47 37.35
CA LYS A 25 -23.69 -7.26 36.61
C LYS A 25 -23.60 -8.34 35.53
N ARG A 26 -23.87 -7.96 34.28
CA ARG A 26 -23.83 -8.85 33.12
C ARG A 26 -22.51 -8.68 32.38
N GLY A 27 -21.90 -9.79 31.99
CA GLY A 27 -20.69 -9.82 31.19
C GLY A 27 -19.41 -10.12 31.98
N PRO A 28 -18.31 -10.40 31.25
CA PRO A 28 -17.01 -10.67 31.84
C PRO A 28 -16.42 -9.41 32.48
N SER A 29 -15.53 -9.61 33.46
CA SER A 29 -14.80 -8.51 34.10
C SER A 29 -13.95 -7.74 33.08
N GLY A 30 -13.71 -6.45 33.32
CA GLY A 30 -12.85 -5.63 32.46
C GLY A 30 -11.45 -6.20 32.27
N ALA A 31 -10.91 -6.87 33.30
CA ALA A 31 -9.62 -7.57 33.21
C ALA A 31 -9.64 -8.71 32.18
N VAL A 32 -10.73 -9.47 32.10
CA VAL A 32 -10.90 -10.57 31.14
C VAL A 32 -11.00 -10.05 29.71
N LEU A 33 -11.69 -8.93 29.52
CA LEU A 33 -11.78 -8.27 28.22
C LEU A 33 -10.41 -7.76 27.76
N LEU A 34 -9.67 -7.11 28.66
CA LEU A 34 -8.31 -6.62 28.36
C LEU A 34 -7.35 -7.77 28.04
N SER A 35 -7.37 -8.86 28.82
CA SER A 35 -6.53 -10.02 28.52
C SER A 35 -6.90 -10.68 27.19
N GLY A 36 -8.20 -10.76 26.87
CA GLY A 36 -8.68 -11.29 25.60
C GLY A 36 -8.19 -10.45 24.41
N LEU A 37 -8.27 -9.13 24.52
CA LEU A 37 -7.77 -8.21 23.49
C LEU A 37 -6.28 -8.35 23.27
N VAL A 38 -5.49 -8.40 24.36
CA VAL A 38 -4.04 -8.55 24.28
C VAL A 38 -3.66 -9.89 23.64
N ALA A 39 -4.31 -10.98 24.05
CA ALA A 39 -4.05 -12.31 23.49
C ALA A 39 -4.37 -12.37 21.99
N LEU A 40 -5.54 -11.84 21.59
CA LEU A 40 -5.94 -11.79 20.18
C LEU A 40 -4.97 -10.94 19.35
N SER A 41 -4.55 -9.79 19.88
CA SER A 41 -3.62 -8.90 19.19
C SER A 41 -2.25 -9.54 19.03
N ALA A 42 -1.72 -10.17 20.08
CA ALA A 42 -0.44 -10.88 20.05
C ALA A 42 -0.46 -12.00 18.99
N TYR A 43 -1.53 -12.78 18.95
CA TYR A 43 -1.71 -13.82 17.92
C TYR A 43 -1.82 -13.23 16.50
N GLY A 44 -2.56 -12.13 16.33
CA GLY A 44 -2.64 -11.42 15.06
C GLY A 44 -1.28 -10.96 14.55
N PHE A 45 -0.47 -10.34 15.42
CA PHE A 45 0.88 -9.91 15.06
C PHE A 45 1.81 -11.08 14.71
N TYR A 46 1.69 -12.20 15.41
CA TYR A 46 2.43 -13.42 15.08
C TYR A 46 2.10 -13.89 13.64
N LYS A 47 0.82 -13.96 13.28
CA LYS A 47 0.39 -14.37 11.93
C LYS A 47 0.79 -13.39 10.83
N VAL A 48 0.73 -12.09 11.12
CA VAL A 48 1.26 -11.06 10.21
C VAL A 48 2.76 -11.20 10.02
N GLY A 49 3.50 -11.56 11.07
CA GLY A 49 4.93 -11.86 11.01
C GLY A 49 5.25 -12.98 10.02
N GLU A 50 4.56 -14.13 10.14
CA GLU A 50 4.69 -15.26 9.22
C GLU A 50 4.42 -14.85 7.76
N GLY A 51 3.28 -14.16 7.51
CA GLY A 51 2.93 -13.71 6.16
C GLY A 51 3.88 -12.67 5.57
N ASN A 52 4.51 -11.84 6.41
CA ASN A 52 5.52 -10.88 5.94
C ASN A 52 6.81 -11.57 5.50
N ILE A 53 7.19 -12.67 6.13
CA ILE A 53 8.35 -13.47 5.71
C ILE A 53 8.08 -14.08 4.33
N GLU A 54 6.92 -14.71 4.15
CA GLU A 54 6.52 -15.26 2.85
C GLU A 54 6.48 -14.20 1.74
N LYS A 55 5.88 -13.03 2.02
CA LYS A 55 5.87 -11.91 1.05
C LYS A 55 7.26 -11.42 0.68
N ARG A 56 8.25 -11.49 1.58
CA ARG A 56 9.64 -11.13 1.26
C ARG A 56 10.27 -12.16 0.32
N GLU A 57 9.99 -13.44 0.50
CA GLU A 57 10.47 -14.48 -0.41
C GLU A 57 9.85 -14.36 -1.80
N LEU A 58 8.54 -14.11 -1.90
CA LEU A 58 7.89 -13.86 -3.19
C LEU A 58 8.44 -12.61 -3.91
N LYS A 59 8.70 -11.54 -3.15
CA LYS A 59 9.35 -10.33 -3.70
C LYS A 59 10.77 -10.62 -4.16
N ARG A 60 11.51 -11.44 -3.42
CA ARG A 60 12.86 -11.88 -3.79
C ARG A 60 12.79 -12.66 -5.09
N GLU A 61 11.92 -13.65 -5.22
CA GLU A 61 11.72 -14.42 -6.45
C GLU A 61 11.45 -13.52 -7.66
N ASN A 62 10.53 -12.56 -7.53
CA ASN A 62 10.22 -11.60 -8.60
C ASN A 62 11.40 -10.67 -8.94
N LEU A 63 12.18 -10.24 -7.95
CA LEU A 63 13.39 -9.47 -8.21
C LEU A 63 14.44 -10.32 -8.94
N TRP A 64 14.59 -11.58 -8.55
CA TRP A 64 15.50 -12.51 -9.21
C TRP A 64 15.08 -12.73 -10.67
N SER A 65 13.80 -12.98 -10.95
CA SER A 65 13.32 -13.13 -12.33
C SER A 65 13.63 -11.89 -13.18
N ARG A 66 13.45 -10.69 -12.62
CA ARG A 66 13.82 -9.43 -13.27
C ARG A 66 15.31 -9.33 -13.54
N ILE A 67 16.17 -9.57 -12.55
CA ILE A 67 17.63 -9.49 -12.72
C ILE A 67 18.12 -10.38 -13.86
N HIS A 68 17.53 -11.56 -14.03
CA HIS A 68 17.88 -12.47 -15.12
C HIS A 68 17.42 -11.98 -16.50
N LEU A 69 16.29 -11.28 -16.58
CA LEU A 69 15.75 -10.75 -17.83
C LEU A 69 16.32 -9.37 -18.21
N VAL A 70 16.75 -8.58 -17.24
CA VAL A 70 17.27 -7.21 -17.46
C VAL A 70 18.35 -7.16 -18.54
N PRO A 71 19.38 -8.03 -18.56
CA PRO A 71 20.41 -7.97 -19.61
C PRO A 71 19.84 -8.13 -21.03
N LEU A 72 18.87 -9.03 -21.21
CA LEU A 72 18.21 -9.23 -22.50
C LEU A 72 17.41 -7.98 -22.90
N LEU A 73 16.60 -7.44 -21.99
CA LEU A 73 15.78 -6.25 -22.24
C LEU A 73 16.64 -5.01 -22.53
N THR A 74 17.71 -4.81 -21.77
CA THR A 74 18.68 -3.73 -21.99
C THR A 74 19.34 -3.87 -23.36
N ALA A 75 19.74 -5.09 -23.75
CA ALA A 75 20.34 -5.32 -25.07
C ALA A 75 19.38 -5.01 -26.22
N GLU A 76 18.08 -5.31 -26.08
CA GLU A 76 17.09 -4.94 -27.10
C GLU A 76 16.85 -3.42 -27.14
N ALA A 77 16.77 -2.77 -25.98
CA ALA A 77 16.64 -1.32 -25.88
C ALA A 77 17.84 -0.59 -26.51
N ASP A 78 19.06 -1.06 -26.25
CA ASP A 78 20.29 -0.49 -26.81
C ASP A 78 20.34 -0.63 -28.34
N ARG A 79 19.93 -1.79 -28.90
CA ARG A 79 19.83 -1.99 -30.36
C ARG A 79 18.86 -1.01 -31.01
N ASP A 80 17.71 -0.81 -30.38
CA ASP A 80 16.66 0.07 -30.90
C ASP A 80 17.06 1.56 -30.76
N ALA A 81 17.71 1.93 -29.66
CA ALA A 81 18.29 3.26 -29.48
C ALA A 81 19.35 3.56 -30.54
N TYR A 82 20.27 2.62 -30.81
CA TYR A 82 21.27 2.76 -31.85
C TYR A 82 20.63 2.99 -33.22
N ARG A 83 19.66 2.16 -33.60
CA ARG A 83 18.90 2.30 -34.86
C ARG A 83 18.26 3.68 -35.01
N ARG A 84 17.61 4.19 -33.95
CA ARG A 84 17.00 5.53 -33.97
C ARG A 84 18.05 6.63 -34.10
N SER A 85 19.18 6.49 -33.42
CA SER A 85 20.26 7.49 -33.48
C SER A 85 20.86 7.60 -34.88
N GLU A 86 21.10 6.48 -35.56
CA GLU A 86 21.59 6.47 -36.93
C GLU A 86 20.56 7.06 -37.90
N ALA A 87 19.27 6.72 -37.75
CA ALA A 87 18.20 7.34 -38.54
C ALA A 87 18.05 8.84 -38.28
N ALA A 88 18.32 9.32 -37.06
CA ALA A 88 18.32 10.74 -36.73
C ALA A 88 19.50 11.47 -37.38
N LYS A 89 20.72 10.91 -37.30
CA LYS A 89 21.92 11.47 -37.97
C LYS A 89 21.75 11.53 -39.48
N ALA A 90 21.16 10.50 -40.10
CA ALA A 90 20.88 10.50 -41.53
C ALA A 90 19.90 11.63 -41.92
N ARG A 91 18.80 11.79 -41.17
CA ARG A 91 17.84 12.89 -41.38
C ARG A 91 18.48 14.27 -41.15
N GLU A 92 19.32 14.39 -40.13
CA GLU A 92 20.06 15.61 -39.84
C GLU A 92 20.98 15.99 -41.00
N ALA A 93 21.72 15.03 -41.57
CA ALA A 93 22.59 15.25 -42.72
C ALA A 93 21.82 15.76 -43.95
N GLU A 94 20.63 15.21 -44.20
CA GLU A 94 19.79 15.63 -45.33
C GLU A 94 19.22 17.04 -45.14
N ILE A 95 18.79 17.38 -43.93
CA ILE A 95 18.20 18.69 -43.60
C ILE A 95 19.26 19.79 -43.56
N MET A 96 20.42 19.51 -42.95
CA MET A 96 21.47 20.50 -42.69
C MET A 96 22.50 20.65 -43.81
N LYS A 97 22.33 19.97 -44.94
CA LYS A 97 23.26 19.99 -46.09
C LYS A 97 23.60 21.39 -46.63
N ASN A 98 22.72 22.37 -46.44
CA ASN A 98 22.87 23.73 -46.97
C ASN A 98 23.38 24.74 -45.93
N VAL A 99 23.71 24.30 -44.70
CA VAL A 99 24.14 25.18 -43.62
C VAL A 99 25.66 25.12 -43.50
N GLU A 100 26.32 26.27 -43.70
CA GLU A 100 27.77 26.37 -43.63
C GLU A 100 28.27 26.17 -42.18
N GLY A 101 29.31 25.35 -42.00
CA GLY A 101 29.93 25.06 -40.70
C GLY A 101 29.21 24.03 -39.85
N TRP A 102 28.06 23.48 -40.29
CA TRP A 102 27.37 22.42 -39.55
C TRP A 102 28.05 21.06 -39.72
N LYS A 103 28.41 20.41 -38.61
CA LYS A 103 28.93 19.04 -38.61
C LYS A 103 27.86 18.08 -38.07
N VAL A 104 27.44 17.16 -38.92
CA VAL A 104 26.42 16.16 -38.57
C VAL A 104 26.89 15.29 -37.41
N GLY A 105 26.05 15.16 -36.38
CA GLY A 105 26.32 14.28 -35.24
C GLY A 105 27.45 14.76 -34.32
N GLU A 106 27.86 16.03 -34.41
CA GLU A 106 28.76 16.64 -33.44
C GLU A 106 28.09 16.73 -32.07
N SER A 107 28.82 16.35 -31.01
CA SER A 107 28.29 16.41 -29.64
C SER A 107 28.09 17.86 -29.23
N VAL A 108 26.89 18.18 -28.74
CA VAL A 108 26.57 19.48 -28.12
C VAL A 108 27.38 19.69 -26.82
N TYR A 109 27.79 18.59 -26.18
CA TYR A 109 28.57 18.63 -24.95
C TYR A 109 30.07 18.58 -25.24
N ASN A 110 30.83 19.45 -24.57
CA ASN A 110 32.29 19.51 -24.64
C ASN A 110 32.99 18.38 -23.85
N ASN A 111 32.23 17.51 -23.18
CA ASN A 111 32.75 16.38 -22.43
C ASN A 111 32.75 15.12 -23.31
N THR A 112 33.78 14.28 -23.15
CA THR A 112 33.89 12.97 -23.81
C THR A 112 32.99 11.89 -23.21
N LYS A 113 32.27 12.18 -22.12
CA LYS A 113 31.28 11.26 -21.54
C LYS A 113 30.15 10.98 -22.51
N TYR A 114 29.77 9.70 -22.59
CA TYR A 114 28.62 9.27 -23.37
C TYR A 114 27.33 9.93 -22.86
N TYR A 115 26.59 10.54 -23.78
CA TYR A 115 25.29 11.15 -23.50
C TYR A 115 24.19 10.29 -24.08
N THR A 116 23.25 9.88 -23.23
CA THR A 116 22.04 9.19 -23.66
C THR A 116 20.94 10.23 -23.89
N PRO A 117 20.49 10.46 -25.13
CA PRO A 117 19.44 11.44 -25.38
C PRO A 117 18.12 10.99 -24.73
N PRO A 118 17.30 11.93 -24.21
CA PRO A 118 15.98 11.61 -23.71
C PRO A 118 15.13 11.06 -24.86
N ASN A 119 14.63 9.83 -24.70
CA ASN A 119 13.72 9.24 -25.66
C ASN A 119 12.30 9.73 -25.32
N PHE A 120 11.90 10.87 -25.87
CA PHE A 120 10.54 11.39 -25.70
C PHE A 120 9.65 10.80 -26.80
N VAL A 121 8.60 10.10 -26.39
CA VAL A 121 7.48 9.81 -27.28
C VAL A 121 6.71 11.11 -27.41
N ILE A 122 6.73 11.72 -28.60
CA ILE A 122 5.84 12.83 -28.90
C ILE A 122 4.44 12.23 -29.00
N VAL A 123 3.71 12.22 -27.88
CA VAL A 123 2.29 11.88 -27.89
C VAL A 123 1.60 13.04 -28.56
N PRO A 124 0.81 12.82 -29.64
CA PRO A 124 0.03 13.88 -30.24
C PRO A 124 -0.86 14.51 -29.16
N GLU A 125 -0.86 15.84 -29.05
CA GLU A 125 -1.94 16.51 -28.33
C GLU A 125 -3.24 16.16 -29.08
N GLU A 126 -4.19 15.54 -28.38
CA GLU A 126 -5.52 15.30 -28.93
C GLU A 126 -6.11 16.65 -29.36
N ASN A 127 -6.27 16.84 -30.66
CA ASN A 127 -7.10 17.90 -31.23
C ASN A 127 -8.58 17.50 -31.17
#